data_AF-A0A7X1HGG6-F1
#
_entry.id   AF-A0A7X1HGG6-F1
#
_cell.length_a   1.000
_cell.length_b   1.000
_cell.length_c   1.000
_cell.angle_alpha   90.00
_cell.angle_beta   90.00
_cell.angle_gamma   90.00
#
_symmetry.space_group_name_H-M   'P 1'
#
loop_
_entity.id
_entity.type
_entity.pdbx_description
1 polymer ?
#
loop_
_entity_poly.entity_id
_entity_poly.type
_entity_poly.pdbx_seq_one_letter_code
_entity_poly.pdbx_strand_id
1 'polypeptide(L)'
;MVDIANMRPSMLRKLHANLADADYAEEFLASLAKYLALSAPDGGVDTDRLYVIGLQLSNAKVWDCLKPEDVMRRAGHISSETLLTFTAGMPDSVARSFLESRLREAAE
;
A
#
# COMPACT_ATOMS: atom_id res chain seq x y z
N MET A 1 -4.38 15.62 -1.10
CA MET A 1 -3.68 14.51 -0.45
C MET A 1 -4.71 13.43 -0.16
N VAL A 2 -4.48 12.18 -0.59
CA VAL A 2 -5.46 11.09 -0.40
C VAL A 2 -5.36 10.55 1.04
N ASP A 3 -6.48 10.53 1.75
CA ASP A 3 -6.54 9.92 3.09
C ASP A 3 -6.71 8.40 2.99
N ILE A 4 -5.57 7.71 2.91
CA ILE A 4 -5.49 6.24 2.81
C ILE A 4 -6.21 5.55 3.96
N ALA A 5 -6.08 6.11 5.17
CA ALA A 5 -6.52 5.47 6.38
C ALA A 5 -8.05 5.57 6.57
N ASN A 6 -8.70 6.57 5.99
CA ASN A 6 -10.15 6.82 6.12
C ASN A 6 -10.89 6.82 4.77
N MET A 7 -10.43 6.04 3.79
CA MET A 7 -11.11 5.93 2.50
C MET A 7 -12.55 5.43 2.66
N ARG A 8 -13.51 6.23 2.20
CA ARG A 8 -14.91 5.84 2.24
C ARG A 8 -15.19 4.71 1.24
N PRO A 9 -16.18 3.82 1.49
CA PRO A 9 -16.56 2.77 0.53
C PRO A 9 -16.89 3.29 -0.88
N SER A 10 -17.47 4.50 -0.98
CA SER A 10 -17.73 5.14 -2.28
C SER A 10 -16.46 5.53 -3.04
N MET A 11 -15.38 5.88 -2.33
CA MET A 11 -14.08 6.18 -2.93
C MET A 11 -13.40 4.90 -3.39
N LEU A 12 -13.38 3.85 -2.56
CA LEU A 12 -12.83 2.55 -2.92
C LEU A 12 -13.45 1.98 -4.20
N ARG A 13 -14.77 2.11 -4.37
CA ARG A 13 -15.48 1.67 -5.59
C ARG A 13 -15.05 2.41 -6.86
N LYS A 14 -14.61 3.65 -6.73
CA LYS A 14 -14.15 4.49 -7.86
C LYS A 14 -12.63 4.48 -8.01
N LEU A 15 -11.91 3.89 -7.06
CA LEU A 15 -10.47 4.03 -6.94
C LEU A 15 -9.75 3.53 -8.20
N HIS A 16 -10.07 2.33 -8.68
CA HIS A 16 -9.51 1.79 -9.92
C HIS A 16 -9.70 2.74 -11.12
N ALA A 17 -10.89 3.32 -11.28
CA ALA A 17 -11.17 4.25 -12.37
C ALA A 17 -10.40 5.57 -12.20
N ASN A 18 -10.27 6.07 -10.98
CA ASN A 18 -9.52 7.28 -10.68
C ASN A 18 -8.01 7.08 -10.90
N LEU A 19 -7.48 5.88 -10.64
CA LEU A 19 -6.07 5.55 -10.89
C LEU A 19 -5.70 5.50 -12.38
N ALA A 20 -6.67 5.55 -13.29
CA ALA A 20 -6.40 5.74 -14.71
C ALA A 20 -5.94 7.18 -15.04
N ASP A 21 -6.24 8.14 -14.17
CA ASP A 21 -5.70 9.49 -14.23
C ASP A 21 -4.29 9.53 -13.61
N ALA A 22 -3.31 9.97 -14.38
CA ALA A 22 -1.91 9.91 -13.98
C ALA A 22 -1.58 10.83 -12.79
N ASP A 23 -2.22 12.01 -12.72
CA ASP A 23 -2.01 12.95 -11.62
C ASP A 23 -2.58 12.38 -10.31
N TYR A 24 -3.78 11.79 -10.38
CA TYR A 24 -4.37 11.10 -9.25
C TYR A 24 -3.57 9.87 -8.82
N ALA A 25 -3.07 9.08 -9.77
CA ALA A 25 -2.24 7.91 -9.49
C ALA A 25 -0.94 8.29 -8.76
N GLU A 26 -0.26 9.35 -9.19
CA GLU A 26 0.94 9.85 -8.51
C GLU A 26 0.61 10.39 -7.11
N GLU A 27 -0.48 11.14 -6.96
CA GLU A 27 -0.92 11.63 -5.65
C GLU A 27 -1.26 10.48 -4.70
N PHE A 28 -1.94 9.46 -5.20
CA PHE A 28 -2.28 8.26 -4.45
C PHE A 28 -1.03 7.50 -4.04
N LEU A 29 -0.10 7.27 -4.98
CA LEU A 29 1.18 6.61 -4.73
C LEU A 29 1.98 7.31 -3.62
N ALA A 30 2.11 8.64 -3.71
CA ALA A 30 2.79 9.44 -2.70
C ALA A 30 2.11 9.35 -1.33
N SER A 31 0.76 9.37 -1.30
CA SER A 31 -0.01 9.26 -0.07
C SER A 31 0.12 7.87 0.57
N LEU A 32 0.09 6.80 -0.23
CA LEU A 32 0.27 5.42 0.24
C LEU A 32 1.69 5.19 0.76
N ALA A 33 2.70 5.63 0.02
CA ALA A 33 4.10 5.53 0.44
C ALA A 33 4.33 6.23 1.78
N LYS A 34 3.81 7.46 1.94
CA LYS A 34 3.89 8.21 3.19
C LYS A 34 3.14 7.52 4.33
N TYR A 35 1.95 6.99 4.05
CA TYR A 35 1.18 6.25 5.05
C TYR A 35 1.97 5.06 5.59
N LEU A 36 2.54 4.23 4.71
CA LEU A 36 3.31 3.05 5.10
C LEU A 36 4.61 3.41 5.84
N ALA A 37 5.33 4.44 5.40
CA ALA A 37 6.56 4.89 6.05
C ALA A 37 6.34 5.42 7.48
N LEU A 38 5.17 6.02 7.73
CA LEU A 38 4.80 6.56 9.04
C LEU A 38 4.01 5.59 9.92
N SER A 39 3.58 4.45 9.37
CA SER A 39 2.78 3.47 10.09
C SER A 39 3.67 2.64 11.00
N ALA A 40 3.36 2.65 12.29
CA ALA A 40 3.99 1.84 13.31
C ALA A 40 2.93 0.92 13.92
N PRO A 41 2.84 -0.37 13.50
CA PRO A 41 1.96 -1.33 14.14
C PRO A 41 2.36 -1.49 15.61
N ASP A 42 1.37 -1.44 16.49
CA ASP A 42 1.53 -1.57 17.95
C ASP A 42 1.09 -2.96 18.45
N GLY A 43 0.82 -3.90 17.55
CA GLY A 43 0.21 -5.19 17.83
C GLY A 43 -1.29 -5.13 18.16
N GLY A 44 -1.93 -3.95 18.07
CA GLY A 44 -3.34 -3.71 18.33
C GLY A 44 -4.09 -3.15 17.13
N VAL A 45 -4.88 -2.09 17.35
CA VAL A 45 -5.82 -1.53 16.36
C VAL A 45 -5.11 -1.04 15.09
N ASP A 46 -3.89 -0.53 15.21
CA ASP A 46 -3.15 -0.04 14.04
C ASP A 46 -2.67 -1.18 13.14
N THR A 47 -2.43 -2.36 13.72
CA THR A 47 -2.10 -3.60 12.98
C THR A 47 -3.30 -4.08 12.16
N ASP A 48 -4.48 -4.16 12.77
CA ASP A 48 -5.72 -4.52 12.08
C ASP A 48 -6.03 -3.53 10.94
N ARG A 49 -5.79 -2.24 11.19
CA ARG A 49 -6.03 -1.20 10.20
C ARG A 49 -5.11 -1.35 8.98
N LEU A 50 -3.82 -1.62 9.19
CA LEU A 50 -2.85 -1.89 8.12
C LEU A 50 -3.31 -3.07 7.26
N TYR A 51 -3.69 -4.18 7.90
CA TYR A 51 -4.20 -5.37 7.22
C TYR A 51 -5.45 -5.05 6.37
N VAL A 52 -6.43 -4.37 6.97
CA VAL A 52 -7.68 -4.01 6.29
C VAL A 52 -7.43 -3.11 5.09
N ILE A 53 -6.51 -2.15 5.18
CA ILE A 53 -6.17 -1.28 4.05
C ILE A 53 -5.56 -2.12 2.93
N GLY A 54 -4.59 -3.00 3.22
CA GLY A 54 -4.00 -3.88 2.20
C GLY A 54 -5.04 -4.72 1.46
N LEU A 55 -6.01 -5.28 2.20
CA LEU A 55 -7.14 -6.01 1.64
C LEU A 55 -8.07 -5.13 0.80
N GLN A 56 -8.41 -3.93 1.27
CA GLN A 56 -9.28 -3.00 0.56
C GLN A 56 -8.67 -2.53 -0.77
N LEU A 57 -7.37 -2.21 -0.79
CA LEU A 57 -6.67 -1.81 -2.00
C LEU A 57 -6.62 -2.94 -3.03
N SER A 58 -6.39 -4.17 -2.55
CA SER A 58 -6.41 -5.36 -3.41
C SER A 58 -7.80 -5.60 -4.02
N ASN A 59 -8.85 -5.51 -3.21
CA ASN A 59 -10.24 -5.64 -3.69
C ASN A 59 -10.64 -4.51 -4.65
N ALA A 60 -10.06 -3.32 -4.47
CA ALA A 60 -10.23 -2.19 -5.37
C ALA A 60 -9.33 -2.27 -6.61
N LYS A 61 -8.62 -3.39 -6.84
CA LYS A 61 -7.75 -3.64 -8.01
C LYS A 61 -6.66 -2.59 -8.21
N VAL A 62 -6.17 -2.00 -7.13
CA VAL A 62 -5.14 -0.95 -7.19
C VAL A 62 -3.86 -1.44 -7.89
N TRP A 63 -3.54 -2.72 -7.70
CA TRP A 63 -2.33 -3.36 -8.24
C TRP A 63 -2.38 -3.63 -9.75
N ASP A 64 -3.54 -3.46 -10.39
CA ASP A 64 -3.66 -3.47 -11.85
C ASP A 64 -3.13 -2.15 -12.44
N CYS A 65 -3.10 -1.08 -11.64
CA CYS A 65 -2.66 0.26 -12.05
C CYS A 65 -1.31 0.67 -11.46
N LEU A 66 -1.00 0.22 -10.24
CA LEU A 66 0.21 0.59 -9.51
C LEU A 66 1.11 -0.63 -9.26
N LYS A 67 2.42 -0.40 -9.28
CA LYS A 67 3.41 -1.43 -9.01
C LYS A 67 3.87 -1.36 -7.54
N PRO A 68 3.86 -2.49 -6.80
CA PRO A 68 4.42 -2.56 -5.44
C PRO A 68 5.83 -1.98 -5.32
N GLU A 69 6.67 -2.20 -6.32
CA GLU A 69 8.05 -1.71 -6.40
C GLU A 69 8.12 -0.17 -6.33
N ASP A 70 7.16 0.52 -6.96
CA ASP A 70 7.10 1.98 -6.98
C ASP A 70 6.67 2.53 -5.61
N VAL A 71 5.78 1.82 -4.91
CA VAL A 71 5.39 2.15 -3.53
C VAL A 71 6.60 2.04 -2.59
N MET A 72 7.34 0.93 -2.68
CA MET A 72 8.54 0.68 -1.86
C MET A 72 9.60 1.75 -2.11
N ARG A 73 9.95 2.00 -3.37
CA ARG A 73 10.94 3.03 -3.75
C ARG A 73 10.56 4.40 -3.23
N ARG A 74 9.26 4.75 -3.29
CA ARG A 74 8.76 6.06 -2.87
C ARG A 74 8.72 6.20 -1.34
N ALA A 75 8.39 5.12 -0.63
CA ALA A 75 8.32 5.11 0.82
C ALA A 75 9.71 5.11 1.46
N GLY A 76 10.71 4.55 0.77
CA GLY A 76 12.05 4.36 1.31
C GLY A 76 12.02 3.31 2.43
N HIS A 77 12.22 3.73 3.67
CA HIS A 77 12.19 2.79 4.79
C HIS A 77 10.78 2.50 5.29
N ILE A 78 10.32 1.26 5.10
CA ILE A 78 9.15 0.70 5.78
C ILE A 78 9.63 -0.38 6.75
N SER A 79 9.10 -0.38 7.98
CA SER A 79 9.44 -1.42 8.96
C SER A 79 8.98 -2.80 8.47
N SER A 80 9.73 -3.86 8.79
CA SER A 80 9.37 -5.22 8.38
C SER A 80 8.00 -5.63 8.92
N GLU A 81 7.64 -5.20 10.13
CA GLU A 81 6.35 -5.48 10.74
C GLU A 81 5.19 -4.80 10.00
N THR A 82 5.37 -3.52 9.64
CA THR A 82 4.41 -2.77 8.83
C THR A 82 4.21 -3.45 7.47
N LEU A 83 5.30 -3.83 6.81
CA LEU A 83 5.26 -4.46 5.50
C LEU A 83 4.58 -5.83 5.54
N LEU A 84 4.93 -6.69 6.50
CA LEU A 84 4.33 -8.01 6.66
C LEU A 84 2.84 -7.91 6.97
N THR A 85 2.44 -7.03 7.88
CA THR A 85 1.04 -6.82 8.25
C THR A 85 0.23 -6.32 7.05
N PHE A 86 0.74 -5.30 6.35
CA PHE A 86 0.08 -4.72 5.19
C PHE A 86 -0.10 -5.73 4.05
N THR A 87 0.93 -6.53 3.78
CA THR A 87 0.93 -7.52 2.68
C THR A 87 0.13 -8.78 3.00
N ALA A 88 -0.11 -9.10 4.27
CA ALA A 88 -0.88 -10.29 4.68
C ALA A 88 -2.33 -10.29 4.16
N GLY A 89 -2.90 -9.12 3.86
CA GLY A 89 -4.25 -8.99 3.30
C GLY A 89 -4.32 -9.05 1.78
N MET A 90 -3.20 -9.30 1.09
CA MET A 90 -3.08 -9.18 -0.37
C MET A 90 -3.00 -10.54 -1.07
N PRO A 91 -3.25 -10.59 -2.39
CA PRO A 91 -2.90 -11.75 -3.20
C PRO A 91 -1.40 -12.07 -3.11
N ASP A 92 -1.05 -13.35 -3.04
CA ASP A 92 0.33 -13.83 -2.87
C ASP A 92 1.31 -13.23 -3.88
N SER A 93 0.91 -13.06 -5.13
CA SER A 93 1.75 -12.47 -6.18
C SER A 93 2.14 -11.02 -5.87
N VAL A 94 1.18 -10.23 -5.35
CA VAL A 94 1.41 -8.82 -4.98
C VAL A 94 2.24 -8.74 -3.71
N ALA A 95 1.89 -9.53 -2.68
CA ALA A 95 2.66 -9.60 -1.44
C ALA A 95 4.12 -9.97 -1.71
N ARG A 96 4.36 -10.94 -2.59
CA ARG A 96 5.70 -11.34 -3.02
C ARG A 96 6.47 -10.21 -3.69
N SER A 97 5.85 -9.43 -4.58
CA SER A 97 6.49 -8.25 -5.19
C SER A 97 6.96 -7.22 -4.15
N PHE A 98 6.16 -6.95 -3.12
CA PHE A 98 6.56 -6.09 -2.00
C PHE A 98 7.77 -6.64 -1.24
N LEU A 99 7.75 -7.93 -0.90
CA LEU A 99 8.82 -8.58 -0.13
C LEU A 99 10.12 -8.73 -0.93
N GLU A 100 10.03 -9.08 -2.22
CA GLU A 100 11.18 -9.17 -3.10
C GLU A 100 11.85 -7.80 -3.32
N SER A 101 11.05 -6.73 -3.43
CA SER A 101 11.58 -5.36 -3.51
C SER A 101 12.43 -5.03 -2.28
N ARG A 102 11.96 -5.40 -1.09
CA ARG A 102 12.69 -5.17 0.16
C ARG A 102 14.00 -5.95 0.24
N LEU A 103 14.02 -7.18 -0.25
CA LEU A 103 15.24 -8.00 -0.27
C LEU A 103 16.31 -7.42 -1.22
N ARG A 104 15.90 -6.81 -2.33
CA ARG A 104 16.85 -6.15 -3.25
C ARG A 104 17.47 -4.90 -2.63
N GLU A 105 16.69 -4.07 -1.95
CA GLU A 105 17.22 -2.90 -1.23
C GLU A 105 18.22 -3.28 -0.13
N ALA A 106 18.06 -4.44 0.52
CA ALA A 106 18.98 -4.90 1.56
C ALA A 106 20.30 -5.47 1.01
N ALA A 107 20.39 -5.73 -0.29
CA ALA A 107 21.56 -6.30 -0.96
C ALA A 107 22.46 -5.23 -1.62
N GLU A 108 21.98 -3.98 -1.71
CA GLU A 108 22.69 -2.80 -2.23
C GLU A 108 23.32 -1.98 -1.10
#